data_AF-A0A699ZY68-F1
#
_entry.id   AF-A0A699ZY68-F1
#
_cell.length_a   1.000
_cell.length_b   1.000
_cell.length_c   1.000
_cell.angle_alpha   90.00
_cell.angle_beta   90.00
_cell.angle_gamma   90.00
#
_symmetry.space_group_name_H-M   'P 1'
#
loop_
_entity.id
_entity.type
_entity.pdbx_description
1 polymer ?
#
loop_
_entity_poly.entity_id
_entity_poly.type
_entity_poly.pdbx_seq_one_letter_code
_entity_poly.pdbx_strand_id
1 'polypeptide(L)'
;MSENATQWSCKVKIRYEWDDDNLETLSTVSWKDFGPPLFDKAAVGPVVQMAQRAVLNPSRSFDGFEDQASLVALAGPDELGFTRNVVVLEIQGADISLSLIDLPGIISSTEKEEDQRPQTIIVLAVHALSDIQNQVVYKMAREADPEQQRTLGVITKVDVIPPGSHNMWIRMMRGDLFPLDLGYYMVVNPNQVDLDQGTSHEHQAICGVATPGALCRCTPGMAGWSQGLSNLTAALSKQLVDRTTAELPHMRAKVEAALNTVQADLALLPPAVPELSRPGRLMTIMNELALDIHMIVTALEATGSIDSYSGCHSKLLDAFARSVEASRPSFCIAAEGVESHN
;
A
#
# COMPACT_ATOMS: atom_id res chain seq x y z
N MET A 1 -29.37 -12.72 23.33
CA MET A 1 -28.98 -11.61 22.45
C MET A 1 -28.28 -12.25 21.27
N SER A 2 -28.93 -12.22 20.12
CA SER A 2 -28.49 -12.89 18.89
C SER A 2 -27.29 -12.14 18.32
N GLU A 3 -26.13 -12.78 18.35
CA GLU A 3 -24.97 -12.35 17.55
C GLU A 3 -25.36 -12.45 16.08
N ASN A 4 -25.48 -11.31 15.41
CA ASN A 4 -25.56 -11.25 13.95
C ASN A 4 -24.23 -11.76 13.41
N ALA A 5 -24.14 -13.06 13.11
CA ALA A 5 -23.06 -13.59 12.29
C ALA A 5 -23.03 -12.76 10.99
N THR A 6 -21.96 -12.01 10.79
CA THR A 6 -21.79 -11.16 9.60
C THR A 6 -21.75 -12.09 8.39
N GLN A 7 -22.73 -11.92 7.50
CA GLN A 7 -22.80 -12.70 6.27
C GLN A 7 -21.52 -12.46 5.46
N TRP A 8 -20.90 -13.54 4.97
CA TRP A 8 -19.70 -13.44 4.16
C TRP A 8 -19.95 -12.54 2.94
N SER A 9 -19.04 -11.59 2.70
CA SER A 9 -19.10 -10.72 1.53
C SER A 9 -17.70 -10.34 1.05
N CYS A 10 -17.56 -10.11 -0.25
CA CYS A 10 -16.31 -9.69 -0.88
C CYS A 10 -16.57 -8.48 -1.78
N LYS A 11 -15.86 -7.38 -1.53
CA LYS A 11 -15.89 -6.17 -2.36
C LYS A 11 -14.57 -6.04 -3.10
N VAL A 12 -14.66 -5.84 -4.42
CA VAL A 12 -13.48 -5.66 -5.28
C VAL A 12 -13.33 -4.18 -5.62
N LYS A 13 -12.11 -3.67 -5.45
CA LYS A 13 -11.76 -2.27 -5.73
C LYS A 13 -10.49 -2.22 -6.56
N ILE A 14 -10.33 -1.15 -7.31
CA ILE A 14 -9.09 -0.82 -8.01
C ILE A 14 -8.54 0.46 -7.39
N ARG A 15 -7.26 0.39 -7.01
CA ARG A 15 -6.49 1.51 -6.48
C ARG A 15 -5.55 1.99 -7.58
N TYR A 16 -5.81 3.20 -8.06
CA TYR A 16 -4.98 3.87 -9.07
C TYR A 16 -3.96 4.78 -8.38
N GLU A 17 -2.69 4.45 -8.59
CA GLU A 17 -1.53 5.23 -8.09
C GLU A 17 -0.63 5.68 -9.23
N TRP A 18 -0.79 5.08 -10.40
CA TRP A 18 0.06 5.30 -11.55
C TRP A 18 -0.80 5.58 -12.77
N ASP A 19 -0.45 6.63 -13.48
CA ASP A 19 -1.02 6.96 -14.77
C ASP A 19 -0.21 6.23 -15.85
N ASP A 20 -0.78 5.17 -16.41
CA ASP A 20 -0.14 4.36 -17.45
C ASP A 20 -0.03 5.13 -18.78
N ASP A 21 -0.85 6.16 -19.03
CA ASP A 21 -0.81 6.97 -20.27
C ASP A 21 0.31 8.02 -20.21
N ASN A 22 0.45 8.68 -19.05
CA ASN A 22 1.45 9.75 -18.85
C ASN A 22 2.76 9.24 -18.22
N LEU A 23 2.83 7.98 -17.78
CA LEU A 23 3.96 7.37 -17.08
C LEU A 23 4.39 8.15 -15.82
N GLU A 24 3.41 8.66 -15.09
CA GLU A 24 3.64 9.46 -13.88
C GLU A 24 2.89 8.89 -12.67
N THR A 25 3.45 9.14 -11.48
CA THR A 25 2.76 8.81 -10.22
C THR A 25 1.68 9.84 -9.96
N LEU A 26 0.45 9.39 -9.72
CA LEU A 26 -0.65 10.27 -9.39
C LEU A 26 -0.38 10.96 -8.03
N SER A 27 -0.57 12.27 -8.00
CA SER A 27 -0.42 13.07 -6.76
C SER A 27 -1.44 12.67 -5.69
N THR A 28 -2.59 12.15 -6.11
CA THR A 28 -3.66 11.66 -5.24
C THR A 28 -4.07 10.27 -5.68
N VAL A 29 -4.08 9.32 -4.74
CA VAL A 29 -4.54 7.95 -4.97
C VAL A 29 -6.04 7.94 -5.21
N SER A 30 -6.47 7.39 -6.34
CA SER A 30 -7.89 7.25 -6.71
C SER A 30 -8.38 5.83 -6.45
N TRP A 31 -9.59 5.71 -5.92
CA TRP A 31 -10.22 4.42 -5.60
C TRP A 31 -11.49 4.25 -6.43
N LYS A 32 -11.60 3.15 -7.17
CA LYS A 32 -12.80 2.80 -7.95
C LYS A 32 -13.35 1.46 -7.50
N ASP A 33 -14.63 1.42 -7.17
CA ASP A 33 -15.33 0.17 -6.90
C ASP A 33 -15.53 -0.61 -8.21
N PHE A 34 -15.15 -1.89 -8.22
CA PHE A 34 -15.33 -2.77 -9.37
C PHE A 34 -16.59 -3.63 -9.16
N GLY A 35 -17.73 -3.02 -9.43
CA GLY A 35 -19.06 -3.64 -9.35
C GLY A 35 -19.63 -3.87 -7.94
N PRO A 36 -20.81 -4.51 -7.81
CA PRO A 36 -21.48 -4.80 -6.54
C PRO A 36 -20.72 -5.80 -5.65
N PRO A 37 -20.98 -5.79 -4.32
CA PRO A 37 -20.40 -6.77 -3.40
C PRO A 37 -20.88 -8.19 -3.73
N LEU A 38 -19.93 -9.14 -3.69
CA LEU A 38 -20.16 -10.55 -3.94
C LEU A 38 -20.49 -11.27 -2.64
N PHE A 39 -21.49 -12.16 -2.68
CA PHE A 39 -21.87 -13.03 -1.56
C PHE A 39 -21.58 -14.51 -1.82
N ASP A 40 -21.21 -14.85 -3.05
CA ASP A 40 -20.77 -16.18 -3.44
C ASP A 40 -19.24 -16.22 -3.60
N LYS A 41 -18.60 -17.22 -2.98
CA LYS A 41 -17.15 -17.43 -3.04
C LYS A 41 -16.70 -17.84 -4.45
N ALA A 42 -17.53 -18.59 -5.18
CA ALA A 42 -17.19 -19.05 -6.53
C ALA A 42 -17.14 -17.90 -7.54
N ALA A 43 -17.91 -16.83 -7.32
CA ALA A 43 -17.94 -15.65 -8.19
C ALA A 43 -16.67 -14.77 -8.07
N VAL A 44 -15.90 -14.88 -6.98
CA VAL A 44 -14.74 -14.02 -6.73
C VAL A 44 -13.66 -14.22 -7.79
N GLY A 45 -13.33 -15.46 -8.14
CA GLY A 45 -12.25 -15.77 -9.10
C GLY A 45 -12.45 -15.10 -10.47
N PRO A 46 -13.59 -15.33 -11.15
CA PRO A 46 -13.90 -14.67 -12.41
C PRO A 46 -13.86 -13.14 -12.31
N VAL A 47 -14.41 -12.57 -11.24
CA VAL A 47 -14.43 -11.11 -11.04
C VAL A 47 -13.03 -10.52 -10.87
N VAL A 48 -12.17 -11.18 -10.10
CA VAL A 48 -10.76 -10.76 -9.93
C VAL A 48 -10.03 -10.80 -11.27
N GLN A 49 -10.23 -11.85 -12.06
CA GLN A 49 -9.63 -11.95 -13.39
C GLN A 49 -10.11 -10.82 -14.32
N MET A 50 -11.39 -10.46 -14.24
CA MET A 50 -11.91 -9.31 -14.99
C MET A 50 -11.31 -7.98 -14.49
N ALA A 51 -11.20 -7.79 -13.18
CA ALA A 51 -10.61 -6.60 -12.59
C ALA A 51 -9.13 -6.45 -13.01
N GLN A 52 -8.34 -7.52 -12.95
CA GLN A 52 -6.94 -7.53 -13.41
C GLN A 52 -6.85 -7.10 -14.88
N ARG A 53 -7.72 -7.62 -15.74
CA ARG A 53 -7.73 -7.26 -17.17
C ARG A 53 -8.25 -5.86 -17.43
N ALA A 54 -9.15 -5.35 -16.60
CA ALA A 54 -9.57 -3.97 -16.68
C ALA A 54 -8.41 -3.01 -16.41
N VAL A 55 -7.55 -3.33 -15.44
CA VAL A 55 -6.36 -2.51 -15.15
C VAL A 55 -5.32 -2.62 -16.27
N LEU A 56 -5.19 -3.78 -16.91
CA LEU A 56 -4.25 -3.96 -18.04
C LEU A 56 -4.73 -3.35 -19.36
N ASN A 57 -5.98 -2.87 -19.44
CA ASN A 57 -6.58 -2.33 -20.66
C ASN A 57 -7.25 -0.96 -20.38
N PRO A 58 -6.47 0.10 -20.12
CA PRO A 58 -7.00 1.42 -19.74
C PRO A 58 -7.87 2.06 -20.83
N SER A 59 -7.63 1.75 -22.11
CA SER A 59 -8.41 2.29 -23.22
C SER A 59 -9.84 1.71 -23.30
N ARG A 60 -10.12 0.65 -22.54
CA ARG A 60 -11.41 -0.06 -22.55
C ARG A 60 -12.16 0.19 -21.25
N SER A 61 -13.41 0.62 -21.38
CA SER A 61 -14.30 0.78 -20.22
C SER A 61 -14.84 -0.57 -19.75
N PHE A 62 -14.46 -0.99 -18.55
CA PHE A 62 -15.04 -2.15 -17.85
C PHE A 62 -15.98 -1.67 -16.75
N ASP A 63 -17.10 -1.04 -17.14
CA ASP A 63 -18.13 -0.60 -16.19
C ASP A 63 -19.24 -1.66 -16.09
N GLY A 64 -18.98 -2.73 -15.33
CA GLY A 64 -20.01 -3.67 -14.89
C GLY A 64 -19.81 -5.14 -15.29
N PHE A 65 -20.38 -6.03 -14.46
CA PHE A 65 -20.28 -7.49 -14.56
C PHE A 65 -21.15 -8.12 -15.66
N GLU A 66 -22.09 -7.38 -16.24
CA GLU A 66 -23.22 -7.96 -16.98
C GLU A 66 -23.18 -7.72 -18.50
N ASP A 67 -22.25 -6.90 -19.01
CA ASP A 67 -22.21 -6.62 -20.44
C ASP A 67 -21.51 -7.73 -21.24
N GLN A 68 -22.24 -8.33 -22.19
CA GLN A 68 -21.68 -9.23 -23.21
C GLN A 68 -20.50 -8.60 -23.97
N ALA A 69 -20.45 -7.27 -24.06
CA ALA A 69 -19.33 -6.53 -24.62
C ALA A 69 -18.04 -6.69 -23.80
N SER A 70 -18.14 -6.71 -22.47
CA SER A 70 -17.01 -6.95 -21.55
C SER A 70 -16.46 -8.37 -21.74
N LEU A 71 -17.32 -9.36 -21.95
CA LEU A 71 -16.92 -10.76 -22.25
C LEU A 71 -16.19 -10.92 -23.58
N VAL A 72 -16.54 -10.11 -24.59
CA VAL A 72 -15.83 -10.09 -25.89
C VAL A 72 -14.52 -9.29 -25.80
N ALA A 73 -14.49 -8.20 -25.02
CA ALA A 73 -13.26 -7.47 -24.72
C ALA A 73 -12.24 -8.32 -23.94
N LEU A 74 -12.73 -9.31 -23.18
CA LEU A 74 -11.93 -10.35 -22.53
C LEU A 74 -11.39 -11.41 -23.52
N ALA A 75 -11.62 -11.34 -24.83
CA ALA A 75 -10.99 -12.28 -25.78
C ALA A 75 -9.73 -11.72 -26.46
N GLY A 76 -9.52 -10.41 -26.40
CA GLY A 76 -8.39 -9.74 -27.06
C GLY A 76 -7.09 -9.78 -26.24
N PRO A 77 -5.92 -9.52 -26.87
CA PRO A 77 -4.68 -9.30 -26.16
C PRO A 77 -4.80 -8.08 -25.24
N ASP A 78 -4.06 -8.13 -24.14
CA ASP A 78 -3.97 -7.03 -23.18
C ASP A 78 -3.11 -5.89 -23.76
N GLU A 79 -3.52 -4.65 -23.49
CA GLU A 79 -2.80 -3.43 -23.94
C GLU A 79 -1.48 -3.26 -23.19
N LEU A 80 -1.49 -3.54 -21.88
CA LEU A 80 -0.33 -3.49 -21.00
C LEU A 80 0.11 -4.90 -20.60
N GLY A 81 1.42 -5.12 -20.52
CA GLY A 81 1.98 -6.37 -19.97
C GLY A 81 2.03 -6.39 -18.43
N PHE A 82 2.25 -5.21 -17.83
CA PHE A 82 2.27 -5.00 -16.38
C PHE A 82 1.73 -3.60 -16.09
N THR A 83 1.17 -3.44 -14.90
CA THR A 83 0.67 -2.17 -14.37
C THR A 83 1.11 -2.05 -12.91
N ARG A 84 1.32 -0.82 -12.45
CA ARG A 84 1.60 -0.51 -11.04
C ARG A 84 0.32 -0.31 -10.22
N ASN A 85 -0.83 -0.27 -10.89
CA ASN A 85 -2.13 -0.13 -10.25
C ASN A 85 -2.54 -1.45 -9.57
N VAL A 86 -3.22 -1.34 -8.43
CA VAL A 86 -3.44 -2.48 -7.52
C VAL A 86 -4.92 -2.87 -7.47
N VAL A 87 -5.20 -4.16 -7.63
CA VAL A 87 -6.54 -4.73 -7.37
C VAL A 87 -6.64 -5.10 -5.90
N VAL A 88 -7.63 -4.55 -5.19
CA VAL A 88 -7.82 -4.71 -3.75
C VAL A 88 -9.09 -5.51 -3.49
N LEU A 89 -8.94 -6.55 -2.66
CA LEU A 89 -10.03 -7.43 -2.23
C LEU A 89 -10.35 -7.19 -0.76
N GLU A 90 -11.56 -6.71 -0.48
CA GLU A 90 -12.08 -6.55 0.88
C GLU A 90 -13.05 -7.68 1.20
N ILE A 91 -12.57 -8.68 1.94
CA ILE A 91 -13.37 -9.84 2.36
C ILE A 91 -13.82 -9.63 3.81
N GLN A 92 -15.13 -9.70 4.05
CA GLN A 92 -15.76 -9.64 5.37
C GLN A 92 -16.44 -10.96 5.71
N GLY A 93 -16.55 -11.29 7.00
CA GLY A 93 -17.14 -12.54 7.46
C GLY A 93 -16.26 -13.77 7.25
N ALA A 94 -14.94 -13.58 7.13
CA ALA A 94 -13.96 -14.64 7.24
C ALA A 94 -13.50 -14.79 8.70
N ASP A 95 -13.17 -16.01 9.13
CA ASP A 95 -12.69 -16.30 10.49
C ASP A 95 -11.28 -15.76 10.78
N ILE A 96 -10.71 -14.97 9.86
CA ILE A 96 -9.31 -14.59 9.82
C ILE A 96 -9.20 -13.09 9.55
N SER A 97 -8.40 -12.39 10.36
CA SER A 97 -7.98 -11.02 10.11
C SER A 97 -6.53 -11.00 9.62
N LEU A 98 -6.37 -10.86 8.30
CA LEU A 98 -5.07 -10.85 7.63
C LEU A 98 -5.13 -9.95 6.40
N SER A 99 -4.06 -9.20 6.15
CA SER A 99 -3.85 -8.47 4.90
C SER A 99 -2.69 -9.12 4.14
N LEU A 100 -2.95 -9.52 2.91
CA LEU A 100 -1.99 -10.16 2.02
C LEU A 100 -1.84 -9.33 0.76
N ILE A 101 -0.62 -9.25 0.26
CA ILE A 101 -0.29 -8.66 -1.04
C ILE A 101 0.23 -9.80 -1.89
N ASP A 102 -0.45 -10.09 -2.99
CA ASP A 102 0.01 -11.05 -3.98
C ASP A 102 0.77 -10.32 -5.08
N LEU A 103 2.02 -10.72 -5.30
CA LEU A 103 2.88 -10.13 -6.31
C LEU A 103 2.91 -11.04 -7.54
N PRO A 104 2.99 -10.48 -8.76
CA PRO A 104 3.12 -11.28 -9.96
C PRO A 104 4.35 -12.19 -9.85
N GLY A 105 4.20 -13.43 -10.33
CA GLY A 105 5.28 -14.42 -10.29
C GLY A 105 6.55 -13.88 -10.93
N ILE A 106 7.71 -14.24 -10.34
CA ILE A 106 9.01 -13.73 -10.77
C ILE A 106 9.26 -14.08 -12.24
N ILE A 107 9.15 -13.07 -13.10
CA ILE A 107 9.73 -13.05 -14.43
C ILE A 107 11.14 -12.46 -14.32
N SER A 108 12.12 -13.09 -14.96
CA SER A 108 13.55 -12.82 -14.74
C SER A 108 14.05 -11.44 -15.21
N SER A 109 13.17 -10.48 -15.49
CA SER A 109 13.48 -9.27 -16.24
C SER A 109 12.82 -7.97 -15.76
N THR A 110 12.14 -7.90 -14.61
CA THR A 110 11.53 -6.65 -14.11
C THR A 110 12.12 -6.15 -12.79
N GLU A 111 12.02 -4.83 -12.62
CA GLU A 111 12.74 -3.97 -11.67
C GLU A 111 12.43 -4.28 -10.20
N LYS A 112 13.47 -4.22 -9.35
CA LYS A 112 13.54 -4.78 -7.98
C LYS A 112 13.03 -3.85 -6.86
N GLU A 113 12.15 -2.90 -7.14
CA GLU A 113 11.99 -1.74 -6.24
C GLU A 113 10.97 -1.91 -5.11
N GLU A 114 10.02 -2.86 -5.20
CA GLU A 114 8.88 -2.87 -4.26
C GLU A 114 9.16 -3.58 -2.91
N ASP A 115 10.14 -4.48 -2.84
CA ASP A 115 10.35 -5.37 -1.67
C ASP A 115 11.16 -4.76 -0.51
N GLN A 116 11.58 -3.50 -0.63
CA GLN A 116 12.50 -2.88 0.33
C GLN A 116 11.81 -2.24 1.55
N ARG A 117 10.48 -2.27 1.64
CA ARG A 117 9.78 -1.70 2.80
C ARG A 117 10.09 -2.54 4.04
N PRO A 118 10.84 -2.06 5.05
CA PRO A 118 11.34 -2.90 6.15
C PRO A 118 10.21 -3.49 7.03
N GLN A 119 9.03 -2.90 6.96
CA GLN A 119 7.86 -3.23 7.78
C GLN A 119 7.06 -4.43 7.23
N THR A 120 7.32 -4.89 6.01
CA THR A 120 6.60 -6.03 5.41
C THR A 120 7.21 -7.37 5.80
N ILE A 121 6.35 -8.37 6.03
CA ILE A 121 6.75 -9.77 6.19
C ILE A 121 6.88 -10.38 4.80
N ILE A 122 8.02 -10.98 4.51
CA ILE A 122 8.27 -11.67 3.25
C ILE A 122 7.83 -13.13 3.41
N VAL A 123 6.84 -13.57 2.64
CA VAL A 123 6.41 -14.96 2.61
C VAL A 123 7.10 -15.67 1.44
N LEU A 124 8.14 -16.43 1.76
CA LEU A 124 8.91 -17.18 0.78
C LEU A 124 8.20 -18.51 0.47
N ALA A 125 7.48 -18.58 -0.65
CA ALA A 125 6.88 -19.82 -1.15
C ALA A 125 7.92 -20.67 -1.89
N VAL A 126 8.22 -21.86 -1.35
CA VAL A 126 9.20 -22.82 -1.87
C VAL A 126 8.47 -24.06 -2.36
N HIS A 127 8.74 -24.50 -3.59
CA HIS A 127 8.20 -25.75 -4.09
C HIS A 127 9.05 -26.94 -3.60
N ALA A 128 8.44 -27.97 -3.01
CA ALA A 128 9.17 -29.04 -2.33
C ALA A 128 10.00 -29.98 -3.25
N LEU A 129 9.76 -29.93 -4.57
CA LEU A 129 10.60 -30.64 -5.56
C LEU A 129 11.89 -29.91 -5.96
N SER A 130 11.95 -28.59 -5.79
CA SER A 130 13.07 -27.78 -6.27
C SER A 130 14.03 -27.43 -5.15
N ASP A 131 15.32 -27.46 -5.44
CA ASP A 131 16.35 -27.02 -4.50
C ASP A 131 16.19 -25.52 -4.18
N ILE A 132 16.13 -25.18 -2.91
CA ILE A 132 15.92 -23.80 -2.43
C ILE A 132 17.05 -22.87 -2.85
N GLN A 133 18.30 -23.34 -2.91
CA GLN A 133 19.45 -22.49 -3.28
C GLN A 133 19.39 -21.99 -4.71
N ASN A 134 18.72 -22.76 -5.58
CA ASN A 134 18.59 -22.47 -7.00
C ASN A 134 17.35 -21.62 -7.31
N GLN A 135 16.47 -21.40 -6.33
CA GLN A 135 15.27 -20.59 -6.52
C GLN A 135 15.61 -19.10 -6.45
N VAL A 136 15.21 -18.37 -7.48
CA VAL A 136 15.39 -16.90 -7.57
C VAL A 136 14.73 -16.20 -6.38
N VAL A 137 13.59 -16.72 -5.92
CA VAL A 137 12.83 -16.20 -4.79
C VAL A 137 13.65 -16.16 -3.50
N TYR A 138 14.47 -17.19 -3.24
CA TYR A 138 15.32 -17.23 -2.05
C TYR A 138 16.43 -16.18 -2.10
N LYS A 139 17.02 -15.94 -3.28
CA LYS A 139 18.04 -14.90 -3.47
C LYS A 139 17.43 -13.51 -3.27
N MET A 140 16.26 -13.26 -3.86
CA MET A 140 15.53 -11.99 -3.70
C MET A 140 15.16 -11.74 -2.24
N ALA A 141 14.61 -12.74 -1.55
CA ALA A 141 14.30 -12.62 -0.12
C ALA A 141 15.53 -12.28 0.72
N ARG A 142 16.70 -12.87 0.41
CA ARG A 142 17.96 -12.58 1.12
C ARG A 142 18.56 -11.21 0.76
N GLU A 143 18.33 -10.72 -0.46
CA GLU A 143 18.69 -9.36 -0.85
C GLU A 143 17.84 -8.33 -0.09
N ALA A 144 16.54 -8.59 0.07
CA ALA A 144 15.60 -7.71 0.77
C ALA A 144 15.66 -7.84 2.31
N ASP A 145 16.10 -8.99 2.83
CA ASP A 145 16.23 -9.30 4.27
C ASP A 145 17.52 -10.09 4.54
N PRO A 146 18.68 -9.40 4.61
CA PRO A 146 19.97 -10.07 4.85
C PRO A 146 20.06 -10.74 6.22
N GLU A 147 19.33 -10.22 7.21
CA GLU A 147 19.30 -10.74 8.60
C GLU A 147 18.25 -11.84 8.80
N GLN A 148 17.38 -12.08 7.81
CA GLN A 148 16.36 -13.15 7.82
C GLN A 148 15.35 -13.03 8.98
N GLN A 149 15.17 -11.81 9.50
CA GLN A 149 14.30 -11.51 10.64
C GLN A 149 12.83 -11.39 10.25
N ARG A 150 12.55 -11.09 8.97
CA ARG A 150 11.20 -10.80 8.45
C ARG A 150 10.74 -11.74 7.35
N THR A 151 11.51 -12.78 7.11
CA THR A 151 11.21 -13.79 6.08
C THR A 151 10.64 -15.05 6.73
N LEU A 152 9.46 -15.47 6.29
CA LEU A 152 8.80 -16.71 6.68
C LEU A 152 8.78 -17.67 5.49
N GLY A 153 9.22 -18.92 5.70
CA GLY A 153 9.25 -19.91 4.63
C GLY A 153 8.00 -20.78 4.58
N VAL A 154 7.39 -20.92 3.42
CA VAL A 154 6.25 -21.81 3.18
C VAL A 154 6.66 -22.86 2.13
N ILE A 155 6.75 -24.11 2.55
CA ILE A 155 7.05 -25.25 1.68
C ILE A 155 5.72 -25.79 1.16
N THR A 156 5.53 -25.70 -0.15
CA THR A 156 4.33 -26.13 -0.88
C THR A 156 4.55 -27.45 -1.60
N LYS A 157 3.46 -28.21 -1.84
CA LYS A 157 3.45 -29.51 -2.52
C LYS A 157 4.34 -30.58 -1.86
N VAL A 158 4.22 -30.70 -0.54
CA VAL A 158 4.99 -31.63 0.30
C VAL A 158 4.70 -33.11 -0.04
N ASP A 159 3.55 -33.37 -0.66
CA ASP A 159 3.12 -34.67 -1.17
C ASP A 159 4.04 -35.24 -2.26
N VAL A 160 4.75 -34.38 -3.00
CA VAL A 160 5.60 -34.79 -4.13
C VAL A 160 7.06 -35.05 -3.71
N ILE A 161 7.39 -34.95 -2.42
CA ILE A 161 8.77 -35.16 -1.94
C ILE A 161 9.18 -36.63 -2.14
N PRO A 162 10.29 -36.90 -2.87
CA PRO A 162 10.77 -38.27 -3.06
C PRO A 162 11.18 -38.94 -1.74
N PRO A 163 10.89 -40.25 -1.57
CA PRO A 163 11.37 -41.02 -0.43
C PRO A 163 12.91 -41.06 -0.45
N GLY A 164 13.55 -40.37 0.50
CA GLY A 164 15.01 -40.22 0.58
C GLY A 164 15.46 -38.78 0.84
N SER A 165 14.73 -37.79 0.33
CA SER A 165 15.06 -36.37 0.52
C SER A 165 14.44 -35.73 1.76
N HIS A 166 13.71 -36.51 2.55
CA HIS A 166 12.95 -36.03 3.72
C HIS A 166 13.87 -35.45 4.82
N ASN A 167 15.07 -36.01 4.98
CA ASN A 167 16.02 -35.56 6.01
C ASN A 167 16.47 -34.11 5.80
N MET A 168 16.63 -33.67 4.54
CA MET A 168 16.99 -32.28 4.23
C MET A 168 15.90 -31.32 4.71
N TRP A 169 14.64 -31.63 4.38
CA TRP A 169 13.48 -30.82 4.79
C TRP A 169 13.31 -30.80 6.31
N ILE A 170 13.52 -31.92 7.01
CA ILE A 170 13.49 -31.94 8.49
C ILE A 170 14.56 -31.03 9.09
N ARG A 171 15.78 -31.05 8.56
CA ARG A 171 16.88 -30.19 9.03
C ARG A 171 16.59 -28.71 8.78
N MET A 172 15.98 -28.39 7.64
CA MET A 172 15.55 -27.04 7.32
C MET A 172 14.44 -26.54 8.25
N MET A 173 13.43 -27.37 8.54
CA MET A 173 12.37 -27.05 9.51
C MET A 173 12.90 -26.82 10.93
N ARG A 174 14.02 -27.45 11.31
CA ARG A 174 14.70 -27.24 12.59
C ARG A 174 15.56 -25.98 12.63
N GLY A 175 15.79 -25.34 11.49
CA GLY A 175 16.73 -24.22 11.37
C GLY A 175 18.20 -24.64 11.23
N ASP A 176 18.51 -25.93 11.04
CA ASP A 176 19.88 -26.39 10.81
C ASP A 176 20.41 -25.95 9.42
N LEU A 177 19.49 -25.77 8.46
CA LEU A 177 19.76 -25.35 7.09
C LEU A 177 18.86 -24.16 6.76
N PHE A 178 19.45 -23.09 6.22
CA PHE A 178 18.75 -21.85 5.85
C PHE A 178 17.90 -21.28 7.00
N PRO A 179 18.50 -20.89 8.13
CA PRO A 179 17.72 -20.41 9.27
C PRO A 179 16.87 -19.19 8.88
N LEU A 180 15.61 -19.18 9.32
CA LEU A 180 14.69 -18.06 9.23
C LEU A 180 14.13 -17.83 10.62
N ASP A 181 14.10 -16.58 11.09
CA ASP A 181 13.63 -16.27 12.45
C ASP A 181 12.14 -16.57 12.63
N LEU A 182 11.36 -16.41 11.56
CA LEU A 182 9.94 -16.74 11.53
C LEU A 182 9.67 -18.23 11.27
N GLY A 183 10.71 -19.02 10.99
CA GLY A 183 10.64 -20.45 10.76
C GLY A 183 10.03 -20.85 9.41
N TYR A 184 9.75 -22.15 9.30
CA TYR A 184 9.20 -22.78 8.12
C TYR A 184 7.85 -23.45 8.40
N TYR A 185 6.97 -23.43 7.40
CA TYR A 185 5.66 -24.07 7.43
C TYR A 185 5.47 -24.97 6.22
N MET A 186 4.84 -26.12 6.43
CA MET A 186 4.54 -27.08 5.37
C MET A 186 3.04 -27.08 5.06
N VAL A 187 2.72 -26.89 3.79
CA VAL A 187 1.34 -26.89 3.29
C VAL A 187 1.19 -27.84 2.10
N VAL A 188 0.07 -28.56 2.10
CA VAL A 188 -0.40 -29.33 0.95
C VAL A 188 -1.48 -28.50 0.31
N ASN A 189 -1.29 -28.18 -0.98
CA ASN A 189 -2.28 -27.42 -1.74
C ASN A 189 -3.16 -28.40 -2.51
N PRO A 190 -4.47 -28.11 -2.68
CA PRO A 190 -5.33 -28.90 -3.54
C PRO A 190 -4.80 -28.87 -4.98
N ASN A 191 -4.86 -30.03 -5.65
CA ASN A 191 -4.54 -30.11 -7.07
C ASN A 191 -5.67 -29.49 -7.91
N GLN A 192 -5.40 -29.11 -9.16
CA GLN A 192 -6.43 -28.56 -10.06
C GLN A 192 -7.66 -29.48 -10.17
N VAL A 193 -7.44 -30.80 -10.19
CA VAL A 193 -8.52 -31.80 -10.19
C VAL A 193 -9.37 -31.74 -8.91
N ASP A 194 -8.75 -31.49 -7.75
CA ASP A 194 -9.45 -31.39 -6.47
C ASP A 194 -10.22 -30.08 -6.35
N LEU A 195 -9.69 -29.00 -6.94
CA LEU A 195 -10.33 -27.69 -7.07
C LEU A 195 -11.56 -27.77 -7.98
N ASP A 196 -11.45 -28.44 -9.13
CA ASP A 196 -12.55 -28.63 -10.08
C ASP A 196 -13.67 -29.50 -9.48
N GLN A 197 -13.32 -30.40 -8.56
CA GLN A 197 -14.28 -31.24 -7.83
C GLN A 197 -14.90 -30.56 -6.60
N GLY A 198 -14.52 -29.32 -6.29
CA GLY A 198 -15.09 -28.55 -5.18
C GLY A 198 -14.82 -29.16 -3.81
N THR A 199 -13.73 -29.92 -3.65
CA THR A 199 -13.38 -30.49 -2.35
C THR A 199 -13.15 -29.38 -1.31
N SER A 200 -13.85 -29.46 -0.19
CA SER A 200 -13.79 -28.45 0.88
C SER A 200 -12.35 -28.28 1.40
N HIS A 201 -11.91 -27.02 1.49
CA HIS A 201 -10.62 -26.61 2.06
C HIS A 201 -10.32 -27.23 3.43
N GLU A 202 -11.34 -27.60 4.20
CA GLU A 202 -11.20 -28.20 5.53
C GLU A 202 -10.86 -29.70 5.48
N HIS A 203 -11.29 -30.42 4.46
CA HIS A 203 -11.14 -31.88 4.40
C HIS A 203 -9.70 -32.34 4.12
N GLN A 204 -8.86 -31.49 3.54
CA GLN A 204 -7.45 -31.82 3.24
C GLN A 204 -6.47 -31.39 4.33
N ALA A 205 -6.87 -30.52 5.27
CA ALA A 205 -6.06 -30.22 6.46
C ALA A 205 -5.87 -31.48 7.34
N ILE A 206 -6.78 -32.45 7.26
CA ILE A 206 -6.77 -33.70 8.03
C ILE A 206 -6.24 -34.88 7.20
N CYS A 207 -6.37 -34.87 5.87
CA CYS A 207 -5.93 -35.98 5.01
C CYS A 207 -4.41 -36.03 4.74
N GLY A 208 -3.62 -35.20 5.42
CA GLY A 208 -2.16 -35.34 5.55
C GLY A 208 -1.71 -36.57 6.37
N VAL A 209 -2.59 -37.52 6.67
CA VAL A 209 -2.19 -38.84 7.22
C VAL A 209 -1.53 -39.72 6.15
N ALA A 210 -1.60 -39.33 4.87
CA ALA A 210 -0.96 -40.02 3.76
C ALA A 210 0.37 -39.38 3.29
N THR A 211 0.97 -38.44 4.04
CA THR A 211 2.43 -38.26 3.91
C THR A 211 3.09 -39.50 4.50
N PRO A 212 4.09 -40.11 3.84
CA PRO A 212 4.78 -41.27 4.41
C PRO A 212 5.27 -40.84 5.78
N GLY A 213 4.79 -41.51 6.83
CA GLY A 213 4.95 -41.03 8.20
C GLY A 213 6.37 -41.09 8.76
N ALA A 214 7.39 -40.84 7.93
CA ALA A 214 8.72 -40.41 8.32
C ALA A 214 8.75 -38.90 8.64
N LEU A 215 7.99 -38.04 7.95
CA LEU A 215 7.98 -36.59 8.27
C LEU A 215 7.16 -36.28 9.54
N CYS A 216 6.03 -36.96 9.73
CA CYS A 216 5.19 -36.76 10.92
C CYS A 216 5.64 -37.51 12.18
N ARG A 217 6.44 -38.59 12.09
CA ARG A 217 6.81 -39.43 13.26
C ARG A 217 8.24 -39.23 13.79
N CYS A 218 9.08 -38.43 13.13
CA CYS A 218 10.52 -38.41 13.45
C CYS A 218 10.95 -37.58 14.67
N THR A 219 10.06 -37.02 15.50
CA THR A 219 10.47 -36.42 16.78
C THR A 219 9.38 -36.47 17.85
N PRO A 220 9.49 -37.35 18.87
CA PRO A 220 8.75 -37.20 20.12
C PRO A 220 9.35 -36.01 20.87
N GLY A 221 8.74 -34.84 20.71
CA GLY A 221 9.20 -33.56 21.30
C GLY A 221 8.84 -32.31 20.50
N MET A 222 8.49 -32.45 19.20
CA MET A 222 8.11 -31.34 18.32
C MET A 222 6.61 -31.38 17.93
N ALA A 223 5.73 -31.77 18.86
CA ALA A 223 4.30 -31.95 18.61
C ALA A 223 3.50 -30.65 18.37
N GLY A 224 4.17 -29.48 18.32
CA GLY A 224 3.51 -28.18 18.29
C GLY A 224 3.71 -27.34 17.03
N TRP A 225 4.55 -27.75 16.06
CA TRP A 225 4.96 -26.85 14.98
C TRP A 225 4.39 -27.26 13.61
N SER A 226 3.75 -26.28 12.97
CA SER A 226 3.87 -25.96 11.54
C SER A 226 3.41 -27.01 10.53
N GLN A 227 2.35 -27.75 10.84
CA GLN A 227 1.60 -28.50 9.82
C GLN A 227 0.22 -27.88 9.63
N GLY A 228 -0.14 -27.66 8.38
CA GLY A 228 -1.48 -27.22 7.99
C GLY A 228 -1.63 -25.70 7.88
N LEU A 229 -2.59 -25.33 7.05
CA LEU A 229 -2.90 -23.94 6.71
C LEU A 229 -3.36 -23.14 7.93
N SER A 230 -4.11 -23.76 8.86
CA SER A 230 -4.60 -23.10 10.07
C SER A 230 -3.49 -22.57 10.98
N ASN A 231 -2.44 -23.36 11.19
CA ASN A 231 -1.28 -22.96 12.00
C ASN A 231 -0.46 -21.86 11.33
N LEU A 232 -0.29 -21.93 10.01
CA LEU A 232 0.34 -20.87 9.22
C LEU A 232 -0.45 -19.56 9.33
N THR A 233 -1.77 -19.63 9.15
CA THR A 233 -2.67 -18.47 9.26
C THR A 233 -2.62 -17.84 10.65
N ALA A 234 -2.69 -18.64 11.71
CA ALA A 234 -2.60 -18.15 13.09
C ALA A 234 -1.24 -17.49 13.38
N ALA A 235 -0.15 -18.09 12.88
CA ALA A 235 1.18 -17.53 13.02
C ALA A 235 1.35 -16.21 12.26
N LEU A 236 0.89 -16.14 11.01
CA LEU A 236 0.92 -14.92 10.19
C LEU A 236 0.08 -13.81 10.82
N SER A 237 -1.13 -14.13 11.30
CA SER A 237 -2.00 -13.16 11.96
C SER A 237 -1.33 -12.60 13.23
N LYS A 238 -0.74 -13.46 14.06
CA LYS A 238 0.01 -13.03 15.24
C LYS A 238 1.19 -12.13 14.86
N GLN A 239 2.01 -12.55 13.90
CA GLN A 239 3.19 -11.79 13.46
C GLN A 239 2.82 -10.43 12.88
N LEU A 240 1.73 -10.35 12.12
CA LEU A 240 1.22 -9.10 11.57
C LEU A 240 0.79 -8.15 12.70
N VAL A 241 0.08 -8.64 13.71
CA VAL A 241 -0.35 -7.85 14.87
C VAL A 241 0.86 -7.37 15.68
N ASP A 242 1.79 -8.25 16.01
CA ASP A 242 2.98 -7.91 16.79
C ASP A 242 3.83 -6.84 16.09
N ARG A 243 4.01 -6.95 14.77
CA ARG A 243 4.76 -5.94 13.99
C ARG A 243 4.00 -4.64 13.82
N THR A 244 2.70 -4.69 13.51
CA THR A 244 1.88 -3.49 13.36
C THR A 244 1.87 -2.71 14.66
N THR A 245 1.73 -3.38 15.80
CA THR A 245 1.75 -2.73 17.12
C THR A 245 3.10 -2.13 17.48
N ALA A 246 4.21 -2.78 17.10
CA ALA A 246 5.56 -2.21 17.26
C ALA A 246 5.80 -0.98 16.37
N GLU A 247 5.25 -0.95 15.16
CA GLU A 247 5.46 0.14 14.17
C GLU A 247 4.49 1.32 14.34
N LEU A 248 3.31 1.11 14.93
CA LEU A 248 2.31 2.16 15.19
C LEU A 248 2.89 3.46 15.80
N PRO A 249 3.72 3.44 16.85
CA PRO A 249 4.30 4.67 17.40
C PRO A 249 5.20 5.40 16.40
N HIS A 250 5.97 4.67 15.58
CA HIS A 250 6.84 5.26 14.57
C HIS A 250 6.02 5.85 13.40
N MET A 251 4.97 5.16 12.96
CA MET A 251 4.03 5.69 11.97
C MET A 251 3.35 6.97 12.46
N ARG A 252 2.92 6.98 13.73
CA ARG A 252 2.33 8.18 14.35
C ARG A 252 3.32 9.35 14.36
N ALA A 253 4.57 9.12 14.75
CA ALA A 253 5.60 10.16 14.75
C ALA A 253 5.86 10.71 13.33
N LYS A 254 5.87 9.85 12.29
CA LYS A 254 5.98 10.28 10.89
C LYS A 254 4.80 11.16 10.46
N VAL A 255 3.57 10.78 10.82
CA VAL A 255 2.37 11.56 10.51
C VAL A 255 2.39 12.91 11.24
N GLU A 256 2.73 12.93 12.52
CA GLU A 256 2.86 14.17 13.30
C GLU A 256 3.95 15.08 12.74
N ALA A 257 5.10 14.53 12.32
CA ALA A 257 6.15 15.30 11.66
C ALA A 257 5.67 15.89 10.33
N ALA A 258 5.02 15.09 9.47
CA ALA A 258 4.47 15.57 8.20
C ALA A 258 3.39 16.65 8.42
N LEU A 259 2.52 16.47 9.42
CA LEU A 259 1.50 17.44 9.79
C LEU A 259 2.12 18.75 10.26
N ASN A 260 3.18 18.70 11.08
CA ASN A 260 3.89 19.89 11.52
C ASN A 260 4.54 20.64 10.35
N THR A 261 5.11 19.93 9.38
CA THR A 261 5.65 20.53 8.14
C THR A 261 4.54 21.25 7.37
N VAL A 262 3.41 20.57 7.13
CA VAL A 262 2.27 21.16 6.42
C VAL A 262 1.70 22.37 7.18
N GLN A 263 1.66 22.33 8.52
CA GLN A 263 1.23 23.47 9.33
C GLN A 263 2.21 24.64 9.26
N ALA A 264 3.52 24.37 9.23
CA ALA A 264 4.54 25.39 9.04
C ALA A 264 4.42 26.04 7.65
N ASP A 265 4.23 25.23 6.61
CA ASP A 265 4.01 25.69 5.25
C ASP A 265 2.72 26.52 5.14
N LEU A 266 1.64 26.10 5.81
CA LEU A 266 0.38 26.82 5.85
C LEU A 266 0.48 28.14 6.64
N ALA A 267 1.35 28.22 7.65
CA ALA A 267 1.61 29.46 8.39
C ALA A 267 2.42 30.48 7.57
N LEU A 268 3.19 30.04 6.56
CA LEU A 268 3.83 30.93 5.60
C LEU A 268 2.83 31.52 4.60
N LEU A 269 1.70 30.86 4.37
CA LEU A 269 0.66 31.36 3.48
C LEU A 269 -0.11 32.53 4.12
N PRO A 270 -0.48 33.55 3.34
CA PRO A 270 -1.32 34.63 3.83
C PRO A 270 -2.69 34.07 4.28
N PRO A 271 -3.32 34.66 5.31
CA PRO A 271 -4.62 34.21 5.79
C PRO A 271 -5.67 34.27 4.68
N ALA A 272 -6.52 33.25 4.60
CA ALA A 272 -7.60 33.19 3.62
C ALA A 272 -8.49 34.44 3.77
N VAL A 273 -8.66 35.19 2.68
CA VAL A 273 -9.52 36.37 2.65
C VAL A 273 -10.91 35.95 2.16
N PRO A 274 -11.96 35.96 2.99
CA PRO A 274 -13.32 35.70 2.53
C PRO A 274 -13.69 36.64 1.37
N GLU A 275 -14.33 36.14 0.31
CA GLU A 275 -14.61 36.92 -0.90
C GLU A 275 -15.38 38.22 -0.64
N LEU A 276 -16.30 38.21 0.33
CA LEU A 276 -17.08 39.40 0.73
C LEU A 276 -16.27 40.45 1.52
N SER A 277 -15.02 40.17 1.85
CA SER A 277 -14.19 41.00 2.75
C SER A 277 -12.92 41.55 2.12
N ARG A 278 -12.69 41.38 0.80
CA ARG A 278 -11.51 41.94 0.11
C ARG A 278 -11.36 43.46 0.32
N PRO A 279 -12.43 44.28 0.23
CA PRO A 279 -12.34 45.71 0.55
C PRO A 279 -12.09 45.97 2.04
N GLY A 280 -12.67 45.14 2.92
CA GLY A 280 -12.49 45.23 4.37
C GLY A 280 -11.04 44.95 4.78
N ARG A 281 -10.40 43.95 4.19
CA ARG A 281 -8.99 43.62 4.43
C ARG A 281 -8.06 44.72 3.92
N LEU A 282 -8.35 45.31 2.76
CA LEU A 282 -7.62 46.47 2.26
C LEU A 282 -7.72 47.65 3.25
N MET A 283 -8.91 47.93 3.78
CA MET A 283 -9.10 48.95 4.81
C MET A 283 -8.35 48.64 6.10
N THR A 284 -8.29 47.36 6.52
CA THR A 284 -7.46 46.96 7.67
C THR A 284 -5.97 47.22 7.43
N ILE A 285 -5.45 46.82 6.26
CA ILE A 285 -4.05 47.04 5.88
C ILE A 285 -3.72 48.55 5.78
N MET A 286 -4.65 49.35 5.25
CA MET A 286 -4.51 50.82 5.20
C MET A 286 -4.53 51.44 6.61
N ASN A 287 -5.36 50.94 7.52
CA ASN A 287 -5.40 51.41 8.90
C ASN A 287 -4.14 51.02 9.69
N GLU A 288 -3.60 49.82 9.50
CA GLU A 288 -2.31 49.41 10.07
C GLU A 288 -1.19 50.34 9.59
N LEU A 289 -1.12 50.63 8.28
CA LEU A 289 -0.16 51.58 7.73
C LEU A 289 -0.30 52.97 8.35
N ALA A 290 -1.54 53.46 8.50
CA ALA A 290 -1.81 54.77 9.10
C ALA A 290 -1.36 54.84 10.57
N LEU A 291 -1.56 53.76 11.34
CA LEU A 291 -1.11 53.65 12.72
C LEU A 291 0.43 53.61 12.80
N ASP A 292 1.10 52.86 11.94
CA ASP A 292 2.56 52.78 11.92
C ASP A 292 3.18 54.14 11.55
N ILE A 293 2.61 54.85 10.58
CA ILE A 293 3.02 56.22 10.24
C ILE A 293 2.81 57.15 11.44
N HIS A 294 1.67 57.05 12.14
CA HIS A 294 1.39 57.87 13.32
C HIS A 294 2.37 57.60 14.47
N MET A 295 2.72 56.35 14.75
CA MET A 295 3.74 55.99 15.74
C MET A 295 5.12 56.57 15.38
N ILE A 296 5.49 56.58 14.10
CA ILE A 296 6.76 57.17 13.66
C ILE A 296 6.74 58.69 13.83
N VAL A 297 5.67 59.36 13.41
CA VAL A 297 5.55 60.82 13.54
C VAL A 297 5.64 61.24 15.01
N THR A 298 4.92 60.55 15.89
CA THR A 298 4.98 60.80 17.35
C THR A 298 6.35 60.47 17.96
N ALA A 299 7.02 59.40 17.51
CA ALA A 299 8.38 59.09 17.94
C ALA A 299 9.41 60.14 17.48
N LEU A 300 9.19 60.77 16.32
CA LEU A 300 10.03 61.86 15.80
C LEU A 300 9.85 63.18 16.53
N GLU A 301 8.61 63.52 16.90
CA GLU A 301 8.34 64.68 17.75
C GLU A 301 9.08 64.57 19.10
N ALA A 302 9.29 63.35 19.60
CA ALA A 302 10.03 63.09 20.83
C ALA A 302 11.57 63.10 20.69
N THR A 303 12.12 62.80 19.51
CA THR A 303 13.58 62.62 19.31
C THR A 303 14.26 63.71 18.47
N GLY A 304 13.52 64.53 17.72
CA GLY A 304 14.00 65.77 17.10
C GLY A 304 15.00 65.64 15.94
N SER A 305 15.23 64.43 15.39
CA SER A 305 16.19 64.19 14.30
C SER A 305 15.50 63.78 12.99
N ILE A 306 15.61 64.64 11.97
CA ILE A 306 15.02 64.46 10.63
C ILE A 306 15.71 63.35 9.83
N ASP A 307 17.00 63.12 10.04
CA ASP A 307 17.76 62.09 9.30
C ASP A 307 17.32 60.67 9.65
N SER A 308 16.71 60.48 10.84
CA SER A 308 16.08 59.23 11.24
C SER A 308 14.75 58.98 10.51
N TYR A 309 14.09 60.02 9.99
CA TYR A 309 12.79 59.90 9.32
C TYR A 309 12.92 59.25 7.95
N SER A 310 13.83 59.76 7.11
CA SER A 310 13.95 59.33 5.71
C SER A 310 14.31 57.84 5.62
N GLY A 311 15.20 57.37 6.50
CA GLY A 311 15.57 55.96 6.61
C GLY A 311 14.46 55.06 7.17
N CYS A 312 13.65 55.54 8.11
CA CYS A 312 12.50 54.78 8.63
C CYS A 312 11.32 54.75 7.66
N HIS A 313 11.06 55.87 6.96
CA HIS A 313 9.97 56.01 5.99
C HIS A 313 10.17 55.08 4.79
N SER A 314 11.38 55.02 4.22
CA SER A 314 11.71 54.09 3.14
C SER A 314 11.52 52.63 3.58
N LYS A 315 12.01 52.25 4.77
CA LYS A 315 11.84 50.88 5.29
C LYS A 315 10.38 50.49 5.50
N LEU A 316 9.53 51.46 5.86
CA LEU A 316 8.11 51.23 6.07
C LEU A 316 7.35 51.08 4.76
N LEU A 317 7.63 51.93 3.77
CA LEU A 317 7.09 51.75 2.41
C LEU A 317 7.51 50.41 1.82
N ASP A 318 8.75 49.98 2.02
CA ASP A 318 9.22 48.65 1.60
C ASP A 318 8.56 47.51 2.38
N ALA A 319 8.23 47.71 3.66
CA ALA A 319 7.49 46.73 4.47
C ALA A 319 6.03 46.63 4.02
N PHE A 320 5.40 47.76 3.70
CA PHE A 320 4.04 47.82 3.15
C PHE A 320 3.98 47.17 1.77
N ALA A 321 4.91 47.52 0.87
CA ALA A 321 5.02 46.90 -0.45
C ALA A 321 5.16 45.37 -0.34
N ARG A 322 6.02 44.89 0.57
CA ARG A 322 6.15 43.46 0.86
C ARG A 322 4.89 42.83 1.44
N SER A 323 4.15 43.54 2.29
CA SER A 323 2.88 43.04 2.87
C SER A 323 1.78 42.91 1.80
N VAL A 324 1.72 43.88 0.88
CA VAL A 324 0.83 43.83 -0.29
C VAL A 324 1.25 42.72 -1.25
N GLU A 325 2.53 42.56 -1.54
CA GLU A 325 3.04 41.48 -2.38
C GLU A 325 2.83 40.10 -1.75
N ALA A 326 3.03 39.97 -0.43
CA ALA A 326 2.76 38.74 0.32
C ALA A 326 1.28 38.38 0.37
N SER A 327 0.37 39.33 0.16
CA SER A 327 -1.06 39.07 0.02
C SER A 327 -1.45 38.52 -1.36
N ARG A 328 -0.54 38.54 -2.34
CA ARG A 328 -0.78 37.91 -3.64
C ARG A 328 -0.70 36.39 -3.49
N PRO A 329 -1.71 35.64 -3.95
CA PRO A 329 -1.60 34.19 -4.02
C PRO A 329 -0.44 33.80 -4.94
N SER A 330 0.45 32.94 -4.44
CA SER A 330 1.66 32.46 -5.13
C SER A 330 1.41 31.28 -6.07
N PHE A 331 0.16 31.07 -6.52
CA PHE A 331 -0.12 30.09 -7.57
C PHE A 331 -0.31 30.80 -8.92
N CYS A 332 0.59 30.53 -9.86
CA CYS A 332 0.33 30.80 -11.27
C CYS A 332 -0.73 29.79 -11.72
N ILE A 333 -1.95 30.24 -11.97
CA ILE A 333 -2.87 29.45 -12.79
C ILE A 333 -2.18 29.35 -14.15
N ALA A 334 -1.67 28.16 -14.48
CA ALA A 334 -1.30 27.86 -15.85
C ALA A 334 -2.57 28.09 -16.67
N ALA A 335 -2.61 29.18 -17.42
CA ALA A 335 -3.68 29.40 -18.38
C ALA A 335 -3.51 28.31 -19.43
N GLU A 336 -4.28 27.23 -19.30
CA GLU A 336 -4.45 26.26 -20.37
C GLU A 336 -4.82 27.01 -21.65
N GLY A 337 -4.18 26.57 -22.73
CA GLY A 337 -4.00 27.31 -23.97
C GLY A 337 -5.26 27.93 -24.53
N VAL A 338 -5.23 29.25 -24.69
CA VAL A 338 -5.86 29.89 -25.84
C VAL A 338 -4.74 30.19 -26.81
N GLU A 339 -4.41 29.21 -27.65
CA GLU A 339 -3.64 29.45 -28.87
C GLU A 339 -4.41 30.46 -29.73
N SER A 340 -3.99 31.72 -29.67
CA SER A 340 -4.37 32.72 -30.66
C SER A 340 -3.64 32.40 -31.96
N HIS A 341 -4.32 31.69 -32.86
CA HIS A 341 -3.95 31.66 -34.27
C HIS A 341 -3.92 33.10 -34.82
N ASN A 342 -2.73 33.55 -35.17
CA ASN A 342 -2.50 34.50 -36.27
C ASN A 342 -1.95 33.70 -37.45
#